data_AF-A0A964Q083-F1
#
_entry.id   AF-A0A964Q083-F1
#
_cell.length_a   1.000
_cell.length_b   1.000
_cell.length_c   1.000
_cell.angle_alpha   90.00
_cell.angle_beta   90.00
_cell.angle_gamma   90.00
#
_symmetry.space_group_name_H-M   'P 1'
#
loop_
_entity.id
_entity.type
_entity.pdbx_description
1 polymer ?
#
loop_
_entity_poly.entity_id
_entity_poly.type
_entity_poly.pdbx_seq_one_letter_code
_entity_poly.pdbx_strand_id
1 'polypeptide(L)'
;MGCSGSSVALFHSRGDRCGGRGVERDASPAGPGAACCAGRRGRSSPGREPLVNGKALENVIIVLDEPQDLVNIAGAVRAMKNMGLRRLRLVRPAEFDAWRITGIAHRSEDLVDSAEIVETLEEAVRDCVLVLGATARARTAQRNYGRPRVWAEKIVGRAQEGEVAIVFGREDKGLSNAALDRCDGAIVIPTDPGYRSLNLAHACLLVAYEVFLAAEGAERPLPKGKRSAGLATRGETEEMIEALSRGLERIDFFKARSAEVVMRTFRTLLARAELDRQEAGLVRALGFEIVNYLDRAPED
;
A
#
# COMPACT_ATOMS: atom_id res chain seq x y z
N MET A 1 3.14 48.53 14.27
CA MET A 1 3.48 47.73 15.45
C MET A 1 4.14 46.45 14.96
N GLY A 2 5.46 46.38 15.08
CA GLY A 2 6.23 45.18 14.76
C GLY A 2 6.82 44.60 16.05
N CYS A 3 6.87 43.28 16.12
CA CYS A 3 7.75 42.42 16.94
C CYS A 3 7.77 41.07 16.19
N SER A 4 8.85 40.65 15.54
CA SER A 4 10.10 40.08 16.07
C SER A 4 9.91 38.74 16.80
N GLY A 5 10.67 37.73 16.35
CA GLY A 5 10.63 36.38 16.90
C GLY A 5 11.41 35.38 16.04
N SER A 6 12.73 35.56 15.99
CA SER A 6 13.71 34.69 15.32
C SER A 6 13.81 33.30 15.95
N SER A 7 14.17 32.28 15.15
CA SER A 7 15.06 31.21 15.64
C SER A 7 15.83 30.56 14.48
N VAL A 8 17.14 30.43 14.68
CA VAL A 8 18.16 29.87 13.78
C VAL A 8 18.85 28.74 14.53
N ALA A 9 19.06 27.59 13.87
CA ALA A 9 20.21 26.67 14.05
C ALA A 9 20.11 25.60 12.93
N LEU A 10 20.95 25.55 11.88
CA LEU A 10 22.37 25.13 11.77
C LEU A 10 22.68 23.75 12.37
N PHE A 11 22.94 22.75 11.51
CA PHE A 11 24.03 21.78 11.65
C PHE A 11 24.27 21.06 10.31
N HIS A 12 25.41 21.30 9.64
CA HIS A 12 26.10 20.34 8.76
C HIS A 12 27.56 20.76 8.56
N SER A 13 28.40 19.74 8.34
CA SER A 13 29.81 19.75 7.90
C SER A 13 30.90 19.68 8.99
N ARG A 14 31.50 18.49 9.10
CA ARG A 14 32.93 18.13 8.90
C ARG A 14 32.89 16.64 8.47
N GLY A 15 33.54 16.12 7.43
CA GLY A 15 34.84 16.43 6.85
C GLY A 15 35.86 15.45 7.43
N ASP A 16 36.21 14.38 6.70
CA ASP A 16 37.52 13.74 6.85
C ASP A 16 37.92 12.95 5.59
N ARG A 17 39.12 13.28 5.10
CA ARG A 17 39.90 12.63 4.04
C ARG A 17 41.18 12.09 4.69
N CYS A 18 41.58 10.87 4.34
CA CYS A 18 42.96 10.33 4.26
C CYS A 18 42.80 8.86 3.81
N GLY A 19 43.50 8.27 2.85
CA GLY A 19 44.82 8.52 2.29
C GLY A 19 45.64 7.22 2.45
N GLY A 20 45.97 6.51 1.36
CA GLY A 20 46.84 5.32 1.43
C GLY A 20 47.03 4.63 0.08
N ARG A 21 48.22 4.78 -0.51
CA ARG A 21 48.66 4.17 -1.78
C ARG A 21 49.35 2.82 -1.53
N GLY A 22 49.04 1.85 -2.42
CA GLY A 22 49.94 0.89 -3.11
C GLY A 22 50.84 -0.06 -2.32
N VAL A 23 50.80 -1.36 -2.65
CA VAL A 23 51.94 -2.16 -3.18
C VAL A 23 51.39 -3.50 -3.73
N GLU A 24 51.71 -3.82 -4.97
CA GLU A 24 51.56 -5.14 -5.61
C GLU A 24 52.54 -6.17 -5.04
N ARG A 25 52.14 -7.45 -4.98
CA ARG A 25 53.02 -8.58 -5.28
C ARG A 25 52.24 -9.87 -5.52
N ASP A 26 52.60 -10.52 -6.62
CA ASP A 26 52.11 -11.79 -7.16
C ASP A 26 52.49 -13.04 -6.35
N ALA A 27 51.78 -14.12 -6.71
CA ALA A 27 52.20 -15.52 -6.78
C ALA A 27 51.75 -16.51 -5.67
N SER A 28 50.86 -17.40 -6.12
CA SER A 28 50.47 -18.74 -5.62
C SER A 28 51.66 -19.73 -5.50
N PRO A 29 51.54 -20.98 -4.95
CA PRO A 29 50.42 -21.92 -5.19
C PRO A 29 50.01 -22.94 -4.09
N ALA A 30 48.84 -23.53 -4.36
CA ALA A 30 48.40 -24.92 -4.15
C ALA A 30 48.24 -25.55 -2.75
N GLY A 31 46.99 -25.95 -2.46
CA GLY A 31 46.61 -27.01 -1.52
C GLY A 31 45.23 -27.58 -1.90
N PRO A 32 45.02 -28.92 -1.92
CA PRO A 32 43.81 -29.53 -2.47
C PRO A 32 42.72 -29.70 -1.40
N GLY A 33 41.46 -29.39 -1.73
CA GLY A 33 40.33 -29.54 -0.81
C GLY A 33 39.03 -29.73 -1.57
N ALA A 34 38.69 -31.01 -1.79
CA ALA A 34 37.47 -31.58 -2.34
C ALA A 34 36.20 -30.71 -2.34
N ALA A 35 35.70 -30.41 -3.55
CA ALA A 35 34.35 -29.92 -3.79
C ALA A 35 33.37 -31.11 -3.81
N CYS A 36 32.44 -31.15 -2.84
CA CYS A 36 31.28 -32.02 -2.87
C CYS A 36 30.04 -31.15 -3.17
N CYS A 37 29.78 -30.92 -4.45
CA CYS A 37 28.60 -30.20 -4.93
C CYS A 37 27.44 -31.19 -5.12
N ALA A 38 26.66 -31.42 -4.05
CA ALA A 38 25.37 -32.10 -4.14
C ALA A 38 24.30 -31.10 -4.62
N GLY A 39 23.77 -31.34 -5.81
CA GLY A 39 22.78 -30.50 -6.48
C GLY A 39 21.50 -30.29 -5.67
N ARG A 40 21.19 -29.02 -5.39
CA ARG A 40 19.82 -28.60 -5.05
C ARG A 40 19.10 -28.28 -6.35
N ARG A 41 18.26 -29.21 -6.79
CA ARG A 41 17.26 -28.96 -7.84
C ARG A 41 16.39 -27.80 -7.38
N GLY A 42 16.37 -26.73 -8.17
CA GLY A 42 15.50 -25.59 -7.95
C GLY A 42 14.05 -26.07 -7.90
N ARG A 43 13.40 -25.86 -6.75
CA ARG A 43 11.94 -25.91 -6.69
C ARG A 43 11.45 -24.68 -7.43
N SER A 44 10.99 -24.87 -8.64
CA SER A 44 10.13 -23.92 -9.34
C SER A 44 8.97 -23.57 -8.42
N SER A 45 8.91 -22.32 -8.00
CA SER A 45 7.73 -21.75 -7.35
C SER A 45 6.50 -22.07 -8.22
N PRO A 46 5.39 -22.56 -7.65
CA PRO A 46 4.20 -22.82 -8.45
C PRO A 46 3.76 -21.49 -9.06
N GLY A 47 3.64 -21.48 -10.40
CA GLY A 47 3.16 -20.32 -11.14
C GLY A 47 1.84 -19.87 -10.57
N ARG A 48 1.78 -18.59 -10.15
CA ARG A 48 0.53 -17.91 -9.87
C ARG A 48 -0.31 -17.97 -11.13
N GLU A 49 -1.48 -18.60 -11.05
CA GLU A 49 -2.52 -18.38 -12.04
C GLU A 49 -2.80 -16.86 -12.13
N PRO A 50 -3.01 -16.29 -13.34
CA PRO A 50 -3.26 -14.87 -13.46
C PRO A 50 -4.55 -14.53 -12.72
N LEU A 51 -4.50 -13.54 -11.84
CA LEU A 51 -5.71 -12.96 -11.26
C LEU A 51 -6.60 -12.51 -12.43
N VAL A 52 -7.79 -13.09 -12.52
CA VAL A 52 -8.70 -13.08 -13.69
C VAL A 52 -9.09 -11.67 -14.16
N ASN A 53 -8.79 -10.63 -13.36
CA ASN A 53 -9.19 -9.25 -13.59
C ASN A 53 -8.05 -8.28 -13.95
N GLY A 54 -6.79 -8.74 -14.08
CA GLY A 54 -5.67 -7.85 -14.44
C GLY A 54 -5.87 -7.13 -15.80
N LYS A 55 -6.62 -7.75 -16.72
CA LYS A 55 -7.04 -7.16 -18.00
C LYS A 55 -8.00 -5.98 -17.86
N ALA A 56 -8.81 -5.93 -16.81
CA ALA A 56 -9.79 -4.86 -16.64
C ALA A 56 -9.10 -3.49 -16.52
N LEU A 57 -8.00 -3.42 -15.78
CA LEU A 57 -7.25 -2.17 -15.57
C LEU A 57 -6.63 -1.62 -16.86
N GLU A 58 -6.33 -2.50 -17.84
CA GLU A 58 -5.77 -2.10 -19.15
C GLU A 58 -6.80 -1.36 -20.02
N ASN A 59 -8.08 -1.65 -19.81
CA ASN A 59 -9.19 -1.02 -20.53
C ASN A 59 -9.79 0.20 -19.80
N VAL A 60 -9.28 0.56 -18.62
CA VAL A 60 -9.70 1.76 -17.89
C VAL A 60 -8.82 2.94 -18.28
N ILE A 61 -9.47 4.01 -18.75
CA ILE A 61 -8.86 5.23 -19.24
C ILE A 61 -9.17 6.37 -18.29
N ILE A 62 -8.14 7.04 -17.81
CA ILE A 62 -8.30 8.31 -17.11
C ILE A 62 -8.32 9.43 -18.14
N VAL A 63 -9.38 10.23 -18.12
CA VAL A 63 -9.53 11.40 -18.99
C VAL A 63 -9.45 12.66 -18.12
N LEU A 64 -8.48 13.53 -18.38
CA LEU A 64 -8.42 14.85 -17.76
C LEU A 64 -8.94 15.90 -18.74
N ASP A 65 -10.07 16.51 -18.40
CA ASP A 65 -10.78 17.51 -19.21
C ASP A 65 -10.29 18.93 -18.85
N GLU A 66 -9.50 19.51 -19.75
CA GLU A 66 -8.86 20.82 -19.65
C GLU A 66 -8.01 21.06 -18.38
N PRO A 67 -7.11 20.14 -17.97
CA PRO A 67 -6.30 20.34 -16.76
C PRO A 67 -5.45 21.60 -16.89
N GLN A 68 -5.38 22.40 -15.82
CA GLN A 68 -4.74 23.71 -15.84
C GLN A 68 -3.30 23.69 -15.36
N ASP A 69 -2.96 22.81 -14.42
CA ASP A 69 -1.64 22.75 -13.81
C ASP A 69 -0.99 21.38 -14.04
N LEU A 70 0.22 21.41 -14.59
CA LEU A 70 1.05 20.24 -14.84
C LEU A 70 1.30 19.41 -13.56
N VAL A 71 1.36 20.04 -12.38
CA VAL A 71 1.51 19.35 -11.09
C VAL A 71 0.32 18.41 -10.83
N ASN A 72 -0.89 18.79 -11.22
CA ASN A 72 -2.06 17.93 -11.07
C ASN A 72 -2.09 16.80 -12.08
N ILE A 73 -1.63 17.04 -13.32
CA ILE A 73 -1.43 15.99 -14.32
C ILE A 73 -0.41 14.96 -13.78
N ALA A 74 0.73 15.42 -13.28
CA ALA A 74 1.75 14.55 -12.70
C ALA A 74 1.25 13.80 -11.46
N GLY A 75 0.46 14.45 -10.61
CA GLY A 75 -0.20 13.80 -9.48
C GLY A 75 -1.17 12.70 -9.91
N ALA A 76 -1.96 12.93 -10.97
CA ALA A 76 -2.86 11.94 -11.55
C ALA A 76 -2.09 10.77 -12.18
N VAL A 77 -1.02 11.05 -12.94
CA VAL A 77 -0.13 10.02 -13.50
C VAL A 77 0.46 9.14 -12.39
N ARG A 78 0.92 9.74 -11.29
CA ARG A 78 1.44 8.99 -10.14
C ARG A 78 0.34 8.14 -9.48
N ALA A 79 -0.87 8.68 -9.34
CA ALA A 79 -2.02 7.93 -8.83
C ALA A 79 -2.35 6.73 -9.71
N MET A 80 -2.38 6.91 -11.03
CA MET A 80 -2.58 5.85 -12.01
C MET A 80 -1.52 4.75 -11.88
N LYS A 81 -0.24 5.13 -11.85
CA LYS A 81 0.88 4.20 -11.70
C LYS A 81 0.81 3.39 -10.41
N ASN A 82 0.48 4.03 -9.29
CA ASN A 82 0.33 3.34 -8.01
C ASN A 82 -0.77 2.28 -8.04
N MET A 83 -1.80 2.49 -8.87
CA MET A 83 -3.01 1.66 -8.95
C MET A 83 -3.06 0.78 -10.20
N GLY A 84 -1.97 0.72 -10.98
CA GLY A 84 -1.86 -0.14 -12.16
C GLY A 84 -2.62 0.34 -13.41
N LEU A 85 -3.16 1.56 -13.40
CA LEU A 85 -3.81 2.17 -14.57
C LEU A 85 -2.75 2.72 -15.52
N ARG A 86 -2.95 2.52 -16.82
CA ARG A 86 -1.92 2.82 -17.83
C ARG A 86 -2.36 3.73 -18.98
N ARG A 87 -3.65 4.01 -19.12
CA ARG A 87 -4.18 4.79 -20.24
C ARG A 87 -4.64 6.17 -19.78
N LEU A 88 -4.00 7.20 -20.31
CA LEU A 88 -4.28 8.60 -20.03
C LEU A 88 -4.70 9.29 -21.32
N ARG A 89 -5.83 9.99 -21.29
CA ARG A 89 -6.22 10.94 -22.34
C ARG A 89 -6.34 12.34 -21.74
N LEU A 90 -5.80 13.34 -22.42
CA LEU A 90 -5.82 14.74 -22.01
C LEU A 90 -6.62 15.54 -23.05
N VAL A 91 -7.70 16.19 -22.62
CA VAL A 91 -8.47 17.08 -23.49
C VAL A 91 -7.95 18.49 -23.27
N ARG A 92 -7.32 19.08 -24.29
CA ARG A 92 -6.80 20.47 -24.27
C ARG A 92 -6.12 20.86 -22.94
N PRO A 93 -5.04 20.17 -22.52
CA PRO A 93 -4.29 20.57 -21.34
C PRO A 93 -3.70 21.97 -21.52
N ALA A 94 -3.78 22.82 -20.51
CA ALA A 94 -3.20 24.18 -20.59
C ALA A 94 -1.67 24.15 -20.65
N GLU A 95 -1.06 23.17 -19.97
CA GLU A 95 0.37 22.91 -19.97
C GLU A 95 0.61 21.40 -20.00
N PHE A 96 1.54 20.95 -20.85
CA PHE A 96 2.02 19.58 -20.87
C PHE A 96 3.51 19.56 -21.22
N ASP A 97 4.32 19.07 -20.29
CA ASP A 97 5.77 18.89 -20.46
C ASP A 97 6.12 17.53 -19.87
N ALA A 98 6.41 16.57 -20.75
CA ALA A 98 6.70 15.19 -20.37
C ALA A 98 7.90 15.08 -19.42
N TRP A 99 8.95 15.89 -19.60
CA TRP A 99 10.14 15.87 -18.76
C TRP A 99 9.83 16.37 -17.34
N ARG A 100 9.04 17.44 -17.21
CA ARG A 100 8.61 17.94 -15.89
C ARG A 100 7.65 16.97 -15.21
N ILE A 101 6.72 16.38 -15.96
CA ILE A 101 5.76 15.40 -15.41
C ILE A 101 6.51 14.19 -14.88
N THR A 102 7.42 13.60 -15.66
CA THR A 102 8.22 12.43 -15.24
C THR A 102 9.21 12.77 -14.11
N GLY A 103 9.66 14.03 -14.03
CA GLY A 103 10.41 14.54 -12.88
C GLY A 103 9.62 14.54 -11.56
N ILE A 104 8.30 14.74 -11.60
CA ILE A 104 7.41 14.71 -10.43
C ILE A 104 6.87 13.29 -10.17
N ALA A 105 6.50 12.59 -11.24
CA ALA A 105 5.98 11.23 -11.24
C ALA A 105 7.08 10.26 -11.71
N HIS A 106 8.09 10.01 -10.88
CA HIS A 106 9.20 9.13 -11.25
C HIS A 106 8.74 7.73 -11.73
N ARG A 107 9.41 7.21 -12.76
CA ARG A 107 9.12 5.89 -13.37
C ARG A 107 7.74 5.83 -14.02
N SER A 108 7.34 6.91 -14.69
CA SER A 108 6.07 7.03 -15.41
C SER A 108 6.23 7.35 -16.91
N GLU A 109 7.45 7.25 -17.43
CA GLU A 109 7.78 7.54 -18.83
C GLU A 109 6.88 6.76 -19.78
N ASP A 110 6.65 5.48 -19.54
CA ASP A 110 5.75 4.64 -20.33
C ASP A 110 4.30 5.16 -20.39
N LEU A 111 3.77 5.67 -19.27
CA LEU A 111 2.41 6.21 -19.24
C LEU A 111 2.34 7.58 -19.91
N VAL A 112 3.31 8.46 -19.63
CA VAL A 112 3.38 9.82 -20.18
C VAL A 112 3.61 9.79 -21.69
N ASP A 113 4.50 8.94 -22.19
CA ASP A 113 4.78 8.78 -23.62
C ASP A 113 3.59 8.20 -24.39
N SER A 114 2.77 7.37 -23.73
CA SER A 114 1.55 6.81 -24.31
C SER A 114 0.30 7.68 -24.13
N ALA A 115 0.42 8.84 -23.48
CA ALA A 115 -0.72 9.71 -23.22
C ALA A 115 -1.25 10.31 -24.53
N GLU A 116 -2.55 10.18 -24.76
CA GLU A 116 -3.21 10.73 -25.95
C GLU A 116 -3.70 12.14 -25.64
N ILE A 117 -3.31 13.13 -26.45
CA ILE A 117 -3.78 14.51 -26.32
C ILE A 117 -4.77 14.79 -27.45
N VAL A 118 -5.98 15.22 -27.09
CA VAL A 118 -7.11 15.42 -28.02
C VAL A 118 -7.77 16.79 -27.81
N GLU A 119 -8.54 17.23 -28.80
CA GLU A 119 -9.13 18.57 -28.80
C GLU A 119 -10.51 18.63 -28.12
N THR A 120 -11.22 17.51 -28.05
CA THR A 120 -12.59 17.48 -27.52
C THR A 120 -12.83 16.29 -26.61
N LEU A 121 -13.73 16.46 -25.65
CA LEU A 121 -14.15 15.36 -24.78
C LEU A 121 -14.84 14.26 -25.59
N GLU A 122 -15.61 14.61 -26.62
CA GLU A 122 -16.26 13.67 -27.52
C GLU A 122 -15.26 12.74 -28.24
N GLU A 123 -14.08 13.26 -28.61
CA GLU A 123 -13.00 12.45 -29.16
C GLU A 123 -12.40 11.53 -28.09
N ALA A 124 -12.14 12.07 -26.89
CA ALA A 124 -11.54 11.34 -25.79
C ALA A 124 -12.34 10.14 -25.30
N VAL A 125 -13.65 10.08 -25.55
CA VAL A 125 -14.54 9.02 -25.02
C VAL A 125 -15.27 8.23 -26.11
N ARG A 126 -14.97 8.48 -27.40
CA ARG A 126 -15.73 7.95 -28.54
C ARG A 126 -15.81 6.42 -28.60
N ASP A 127 -14.74 5.76 -28.18
CA ASP A 127 -14.53 4.31 -28.20
C ASP A 127 -14.89 3.63 -26.87
N CYS A 128 -15.40 4.38 -25.90
CA CYS A 128 -15.71 3.88 -24.56
C CYS A 128 -17.13 3.31 -24.47
N VAL A 129 -17.27 2.15 -23.85
CA VAL A 129 -18.57 1.50 -23.56
C VAL A 129 -19.22 2.02 -22.28
N LEU A 130 -18.47 2.75 -21.45
CA LEU A 130 -18.94 3.43 -20.26
C LEU A 130 -18.12 4.69 -20.01
N VAL A 131 -18.79 5.82 -19.76
CA VAL A 131 -18.18 7.12 -19.46
C VAL A 131 -18.71 7.64 -18.13
N LEU A 132 -17.81 7.88 -17.17
CA LEU A 132 -18.17 8.36 -15.84
C LEU A 132 -17.47 9.66 -15.51
N GLY A 133 -18.23 10.68 -15.13
CA GLY A 133 -17.69 11.99 -14.73
C GLY A 133 -17.55 12.13 -13.21
N ALA A 134 -16.38 12.52 -12.72
CA ALA A 134 -16.17 12.83 -11.31
C ALA A 134 -16.66 14.25 -10.96
N THR A 135 -17.50 14.38 -9.93
CA THR A 135 -18.05 15.67 -9.49
C THR A 135 -18.34 15.71 -8.00
N ALA A 136 -18.11 16.87 -7.38
CA ALA A 136 -18.43 17.12 -5.97
C ALA A 136 -19.88 17.61 -5.74
N ARG A 137 -20.65 17.86 -6.82
CA ARG A 137 -21.98 18.48 -6.73
C ARG A 137 -23.03 17.61 -7.41
N ALA A 138 -24.08 17.27 -6.68
CA ALA A 138 -25.34 16.88 -7.29
C ALA A 138 -25.89 18.10 -8.05
N ARG A 139 -26.01 17.99 -9.37
CA ARG A 139 -26.58 19.04 -10.22
C ARG A 139 -28.07 18.76 -10.43
N THR A 140 -28.78 19.74 -10.97
CA THR A 140 -30.25 19.77 -11.11
C THR A 140 -30.83 18.67 -12.00
N ALA A 141 -30.07 18.16 -12.98
CA ALA A 141 -30.49 17.03 -13.80
C ALA A 141 -30.45 15.72 -13.00
N GLN A 142 -31.49 14.89 -13.15
CA GLN A 142 -31.48 13.52 -12.65
C GLN A 142 -30.40 12.74 -13.41
N ARG A 143 -29.31 12.38 -12.71
CA ARG A 143 -28.24 11.53 -13.23
C ARG A 143 -28.09 10.31 -12.34
N ASN A 144 -27.50 9.26 -12.90
CA ASN A 144 -27.04 8.12 -12.13
C ASN A 144 -25.83 8.54 -11.30
N TYR A 145 -26.06 8.92 -10.05
CA TYR A 145 -25.01 9.22 -9.10
C TYR A 145 -24.62 7.95 -8.35
N GLY A 146 -23.32 7.79 -8.10
CA GLY A 146 -22.81 6.68 -7.30
C GLY A 146 -21.51 7.05 -6.62
N ARG A 147 -21.20 6.33 -5.54
CA ARG A 147 -19.92 6.47 -4.82
C ARG A 147 -18.82 5.73 -5.59
N PRO A 148 -17.53 6.12 -5.42
CA PRO A 148 -16.41 5.45 -6.07
C PRO A 148 -16.45 3.92 -5.95
N ARG A 149 -16.70 3.39 -4.75
CA ARG A 149 -16.80 1.94 -4.52
C ARG A 149 -17.86 1.23 -5.36
N VAL A 150 -19.06 1.83 -5.45
CA VAL A 150 -20.18 1.24 -6.22
C VAL A 150 -19.88 1.28 -7.71
N TRP A 151 -19.31 2.39 -8.19
CA TRP A 151 -18.90 2.50 -9.59
C TRP A 151 -17.72 1.59 -9.92
N ALA A 152 -16.79 1.36 -9.00
CA ALA A 152 -15.60 0.54 -9.23
C ALA A 152 -15.95 -0.89 -9.69
N GLU A 153 -16.91 -1.54 -9.05
CA GLU A 153 -17.38 -2.87 -9.47
C GLU A 153 -17.94 -2.86 -10.91
N LYS A 154 -18.73 -1.83 -11.24
CA LYS A 154 -19.30 -1.67 -12.59
C LYS A 154 -18.25 -1.30 -13.63
N ILE A 155 -17.26 -0.48 -13.28
CA ILE A 155 -16.11 -0.13 -14.12
C ILE A 155 -15.36 -1.40 -14.47
N VAL A 156 -14.96 -2.21 -13.47
CA VAL A 156 -14.22 -3.45 -13.68
C VAL A 156 -15.02 -4.45 -14.52
N GLY A 157 -16.33 -4.56 -14.29
CA GLY A 157 -17.20 -5.40 -15.11
C GLY A 157 -17.28 -4.95 -16.58
N ARG A 158 -17.52 -3.66 -16.83
CA ARG A 158 -17.59 -3.11 -18.21
C ARG A 158 -16.25 -3.09 -18.92
N ALA A 159 -15.16 -2.97 -18.18
CA ALA A 159 -13.81 -3.05 -18.72
C ALA A 159 -13.48 -4.43 -19.31
N GLN A 160 -14.27 -5.47 -19.02
CA GLN A 160 -14.16 -6.77 -19.70
C GLN A 160 -14.82 -6.78 -21.09
N GLU A 161 -15.75 -5.85 -21.34
CA GLU A 161 -16.52 -5.75 -22.59
C GLU A 161 -15.92 -4.73 -23.56
N GLY A 162 -15.25 -3.69 -23.06
CA GLY A 162 -14.62 -2.66 -23.86
C GLY A 162 -13.97 -1.56 -23.00
N GLU A 163 -13.60 -0.46 -23.64
CA GLU A 163 -12.92 0.65 -22.96
C GLU A 163 -13.85 1.44 -22.03
N VAL A 164 -13.35 1.85 -20.87
CA VAL A 164 -14.12 2.62 -19.87
C VAL A 164 -13.39 3.91 -19.53
N ALA A 165 -14.05 5.05 -19.73
CA ALA A 165 -13.50 6.36 -19.41
C ALA A 165 -13.97 6.85 -18.04
N ILE A 166 -13.02 7.35 -17.25
CA ILE A 166 -13.27 8.10 -16.02
C ILE A 166 -12.77 9.52 -16.23
N VAL A 167 -13.70 10.46 -16.32
CA VAL A 167 -13.45 11.86 -16.67
C VAL A 167 -13.35 12.71 -15.42
N PHE A 168 -12.27 13.47 -15.30
CA PHE A 168 -12.08 14.49 -14.28
C PHE A 168 -11.94 15.86 -14.93
N GLY A 169 -12.67 16.84 -14.40
CA GLY A 169 -12.64 18.20 -14.96
C GLY A 169 -11.56 19.07 -14.34
N ARG A 170 -11.49 20.29 -14.89
CA ARG A 170 -10.69 21.42 -14.43
C ARG A 170 -10.68 21.59 -12.91
N GLU A 171 -9.55 22.02 -12.36
CA GLU A 171 -9.35 22.17 -10.91
C GLU A 171 -10.20 23.28 -10.29
N ASP A 172 -10.45 24.35 -11.02
CA ASP A 172 -11.17 25.54 -10.56
C ASP A 172 -12.69 25.39 -10.68
N LYS A 173 -13.16 24.70 -11.73
CA LYS A 173 -14.58 24.65 -12.12
C LYS A 173 -15.18 23.24 -12.10
N GLY A 174 -14.35 22.21 -12.06
CA GLY A 174 -14.76 20.82 -12.30
C GLY A 174 -15.27 20.62 -13.73
N LEU A 175 -16.04 19.55 -13.94
CA LEU A 175 -16.70 19.29 -15.22
C LEU A 175 -17.83 20.28 -15.48
N SER A 176 -17.89 20.77 -16.71
CA SER A 176 -19.03 21.54 -17.20
C SER A 176 -20.29 20.68 -17.27
N ASN A 177 -21.47 21.29 -17.33
CA ASN A 177 -22.72 20.54 -17.54
C ASN A 177 -22.69 19.81 -18.89
N ALA A 178 -22.14 20.45 -19.93
CA ALA A 178 -21.99 19.83 -21.25
C ALA A 178 -21.09 18.59 -21.21
N ALA A 179 -19.99 18.63 -20.43
CA ALA A 179 -19.13 17.47 -20.23
C ALA A 179 -19.86 16.35 -19.45
N LEU A 180 -20.60 16.70 -18.40
CA LEU A 180 -21.42 15.74 -17.65
C LEU A 180 -22.56 15.14 -18.49
N ASP A 181 -23.08 15.86 -19.49
CA ASP A 181 -24.07 15.36 -20.45
C ASP A 181 -23.50 14.32 -21.43
N ARG A 182 -22.17 14.20 -21.52
CA ARG A 182 -21.48 13.12 -22.25
C ARG A 182 -21.18 11.90 -21.39
N CYS A 183 -21.47 11.95 -20.09
CA CYS A 183 -21.22 10.84 -19.16
C CYS A 183 -22.51 10.05 -18.91
N ASP A 184 -22.40 8.72 -18.84
CA ASP A 184 -23.49 7.79 -18.48
C ASP A 184 -23.88 7.89 -16.99
N GLY A 185 -22.94 8.37 -16.17
CA GLY A 185 -23.10 8.49 -14.73
C GLY A 185 -22.07 9.43 -14.12
N ALA A 186 -22.29 9.72 -12.83
CA ALA A 186 -21.44 10.62 -12.07
C ALA A 186 -20.90 9.94 -10.81
N ILE A 187 -19.60 10.04 -10.63
CA ILE A 187 -18.90 9.60 -9.42
C ILE A 187 -18.88 10.77 -8.44
N VAL A 188 -19.46 10.56 -7.25
CA VAL A 188 -19.46 11.55 -6.17
C VAL A 188 -18.65 11.01 -5.02
N ILE A 189 -17.48 11.60 -4.79
CA ILE A 189 -16.61 11.29 -3.66
C ILE A 189 -17.20 11.98 -2.42
N PRO A 190 -17.53 11.24 -1.34
CA PRO A 190 -17.98 11.86 -0.10
C PRO A 190 -16.88 12.72 0.52
N THR A 191 -17.19 13.97 0.82
CA THR A 191 -16.30 14.97 1.43
C THR A 191 -17.07 15.77 2.49
N ASP A 192 -16.37 16.60 3.24
CA ASP A 192 -17.00 17.56 4.15
C ASP A 192 -17.99 18.47 3.36
N PRO A 193 -19.26 18.61 3.77
CA PRO A 193 -20.22 19.50 3.14
C PRO A 193 -19.80 20.96 3.05
N GLY A 194 -18.96 21.44 4.00
CA GLY A 194 -18.40 22.79 4.04
C GLY A 194 -17.13 22.98 3.20
N TYR A 195 -16.48 21.89 2.78
CA TYR A 195 -15.28 21.93 1.93
C TYR A 195 -15.23 20.74 0.97
N ARG A 196 -16.00 20.85 -0.12
CA ARG A 196 -16.25 19.72 -1.04
C ARG A 196 -15.25 19.57 -2.17
N SER A 197 -14.43 20.58 -2.42
CA SER A 197 -13.53 20.58 -3.57
C SER A 197 -12.27 19.81 -3.25
N LEU A 198 -12.11 18.64 -3.88
CA LEU A 198 -10.85 17.91 -3.86
C LEU A 198 -9.93 18.43 -4.96
N ASN A 199 -8.63 18.40 -4.69
CA ASN A 199 -7.62 18.53 -5.73
C ASN A 199 -7.83 17.41 -6.78
N LEU A 200 -7.60 17.74 -8.06
CA LEU A 200 -7.77 16.83 -9.21
C LEU A 200 -7.03 15.50 -9.03
N ALA A 201 -5.75 15.54 -8.67
CA ALA A 201 -4.94 14.35 -8.45
C ALA A 201 -5.45 13.53 -7.26
N HIS A 202 -5.95 14.16 -6.20
CA HIS A 202 -6.54 13.46 -5.06
C HIS A 202 -7.86 12.77 -5.41
N ALA A 203 -8.72 13.44 -6.19
CA ALA A 203 -9.94 12.83 -6.69
C ALA A 203 -9.62 11.62 -7.59
N CYS A 204 -8.65 11.77 -8.50
CA CYS A 204 -8.14 10.68 -9.33
C CYS A 204 -7.61 9.51 -8.47
N LEU A 205 -6.82 9.81 -7.43
CA LEU A 205 -6.26 8.79 -6.53
C LEU A 205 -7.34 7.98 -5.82
N LEU A 206 -8.36 8.62 -5.26
CA LEU A 206 -9.44 7.94 -4.54
C LEU A 206 -10.25 7.02 -5.46
N VAL A 207 -10.55 7.48 -6.68
CA VAL A 207 -11.28 6.67 -7.65
C VAL A 207 -10.42 5.53 -8.18
N ALA A 208 -9.17 5.81 -8.57
CA ALA A 208 -8.23 4.79 -9.03
C ALA A 208 -7.99 3.71 -7.97
N TYR A 209 -7.91 4.09 -6.69
CA TYR A 209 -7.76 3.14 -5.59
C TYR A 209 -8.95 2.20 -5.45
N GLU A 210 -10.19 2.71 -5.50
CA GLU A 210 -11.38 1.85 -5.43
C GLU A 210 -11.50 0.94 -6.66
N VAL A 211 -11.15 1.44 -7.86
CA VAL A 211 -11.05 0.60 -9.08
C VAL A 211 -10.00 -0.50 -8.91
N PHE A 212 -8.82 -0.18 -8.38
CA PHE A 212 -7.76 -1.15 -8.10
C PHE A 212 -8.22 -2.20 -7.08
N LEU A 213 -8.87 -1.79 -5.98
CA LEU A 213 -9.42 -2.72 -4.99
C LEU A 213 -10.42 -3.68 -5.61
N ALA A 214 -11.33 -3.17 -6.45
CA ALA A 214 -12.34 -3.99 -7.13
C ALA A 214 -11.74 -4.95 -8.18
N ALA A 215 -10.64 -4.57 -8.84
CA ALA A 215 -9.98 -5.40 -9.83
C ALA A 215 -9.15 -6.53 -9.19
N GLU A 216 -8.14 -6.16 -8.38
CA GLU A 216 -7.15 -7.11 -7.84
C GLU A 216 -6.66 -6.77 -6.41
N GLY A 217 -6.88 -5.54 -5.96
CA GLY A 217 -6.28 -5.01 -4.74
C GLY A 217 -6.83 -5.65 -3.46
N ALA A 218 -8.12 -6.03 -3.44
CA ALA A 218 -8.75 -6.62 -2.25
C ALA A 218 -8.20 -8.00 -1.88
N GLU A 219 -7.76 -8.79 -2.86
CA GLU A 219 -7.23 -10.14 -2.65
C GLU A 219 -5.72 -10.15 -2.42
N ARG A 220 -5.06 -8.98 -2.53
CA ARG A 220 -3.61 -8.89 -2.42
C ARG A 220 -3.20 -9.14 -0.96
N PRO A 221 -2.35 -10.16 -0.69
CA PRO A 221 -1.99 -10.51 0.67
C PRO A 221 -1.23 -9.37 1.32
N LEU A 222 -1.60 -9.03 2.55
CA LEU A 222 -0.86 -8.08 3.36
C LEU A 222 0.56 -8.60 3.63
N PRO A 223 1.58 -7.71 3.72
CA PRO A 223 2.89 -8.09 4.22
C PRO A 223 2.74 -8.72 5.61
N LYS A 224 3.06 -10.01 5.73
CA LYS A 224 3.10 -10.69 7.03
C LYS A 224 4.52 -10.60 7.57
N GLY A 225 4.67 -10.28 8.85
CA GLY A 225 5.92 -10.54 9.56
C GLY A 225 6.29 -12.02 9.44
N LYS A 226 7.58 -12.34 9.42
CA LYS A 226 8.03 -13.74 9.41
C LYS A 226 7.64 -14.42 10.73
N ARG A 227 6.44 -15.01 10.82
CA ARG A 227 6.13 -16.07 11.80
C ARG A 227 6.83 -17.34 11.32
N SER A 228 8.15 -17.38 11.51
CA SER A 228 9.04 -18.41 10.96
C SER A 228 8.69 -19.81 11.47
N ALA A 229 8.07 -19.88 12.64
CA ALA A 229 7.81 -21.13 13.33
C ALA A 229 6.38 -21.66 13.10
N GLY A 230 5.44 -20.92 12.48
CA GLY A 230 4.03 -21.31 12.38
C GLY A 230 3.26 -21.21 13.70
N LEU A 231 1.93 -21.23 13.67
CA LEU A 231 1.10 -21.07 14.88
C LEU A 231 1.40 -22.14 15.92
N ALA A 232 1.42 -21.76 17.19
CA ALA A 232 1.52 -22.70 18.30
C ALA A 232 0.29 -23.62 18.30
N THR A 233 0.53 -24.91 18.44
CA THR A 233 -0.54 -25.88 18.64
C THR A 233 -1.20 -25.67 20.00
N ARG A 234 -2.39 -26.24 20.19
CA ARG A 234 -3.07 -26.18 21.48
C ARG A 234 -2.23 -26.84 22.58
N GLY A 235 -1.54 -27.94 22.27
CA GLY A 235 -0.62 -28.61 23.21
C GLY A 235 0.52 -27.69 23.65
N GLU A 236 1.24 -27.09 22.70
CA GLU A 236 2.34 -26.15 23.01
C GLU A 236 1.85 -24.93 23.82
N THR A 237 0.63 -24.45 23.53
CA THR A 237 0.01 -23.35 24.27
C THR A 237 -0.32 -23.76 25.72
N GLU A 238 -0.86 -24.95 25.96
CA GLU A 238 -1.13 -25.42 27.34
C GLU A 238 0.17 -25.70 28.09
N GLU A 239 1.19 -26.29 27.46
CA GLU A 239 2.53 -26.47 28.06
C GLU A 239 3.17 -25.13 28.46
N MET A 240 3.02 -24.10 27.62
CA MET A 240 3.43 -22.74 27.93
C MET A 240 2.68 -22.17 29.13
N ILE A 241 1.35 -22.30 29.17
CA ILE A 241 0.52 -21.80 30.28
C ILE A 241 0.90 -22.50 31.59
N GLU A 242 1.13 -23.82 31.55
CA GLU A 242 1.50 -24.60 32.72
C GLU A 242 2.89 -24.20 33.24
N ALA A 243 3.88 -24.04 32.35
CA ALA A 243 5.22 -23.57 32.74
C ALA A 243 5.16 -22.17 33.36
N LEU A 244 4.37 -21.25 32.78
CA LEU A 244 4.16 -19.92 33.33
C LEU A 244 3.50 -19.98 34.72
N SER A 245 2.47 -20.82 34.89
CA SER A 245 1.79 -21.01 36.18
C SER A 245 2.76 -21.48 37.27
N ARG A 246 3.59 -22.49 36.98
CA ARG A 246 4.60 -23.00 37.92
C ARG A 246 5.63 -21.94 38.30
N GLY A 247 6.12 -21.16 37.33
CA GLY A 247 7.04 -20.06 37.60
C GLY A 247 6.42 -19.00 38.51
N LEU A 248 5.18 -18.57 38.21
CA LEU A 248 4.46 -17.58 39.02
C LEU A 248 4.17 -18.07 40.45
N GLU A 249 3.90 -19.36 40.62
CA GLU A 249 3.74 -19.98 41.94
C GLU A 249 5.04 -19.93 42.74
N ARG A 250 6.18 -20.24 42.11
CA ARG A 250 7.50 -20.28 42.78
C ARG A 250 7.95 -18.91 43.30
N ILE A 251 7.51 -17.82 42.68
CA ILE A 251 7.80 -16.44 43.14
C ILE A 251 6.70 -15.86 44.05
N ASP A 252 5.81 -16.68 44.60
CA ASP A 252 4.69 -16.27 45.46
C ASP A 252 3.75 -15.23 44.80
N PHE A 253 3.65 -15.18 43.47
CA PHE A 253 2.83 -14.17 42.76
C PHE A 253 1.34 -14.24 43.14
N PHE A 254 0.87 -15.43 43.52
CA PHE A 254 -0.52 -15.68 43.89
C PHE A 254 -0.83 -15.43 45.39
N LYS A 255 0.15 -15.05 46.22
CA LYS A 255 -0.04 -14.91 47.69
C LYS A 255 -1.21 -13.99 48.09
N ALA A 256 -1.49 -12.97 47.28
CA ALA A 256 -2.59 -12.01 47.52
C ALA A 256 -3.72 -12.11 46.48
N ARG A 257 -3.72 -13.13 45.60
CA ARG A 257 -4.59 -13.20 44.42
C ARG A 257 -5.03 -14.64 44.14
N SER A 258 -6.25 -14.84 43.67
CA SER A 258 -6.66 -16.17 43.19
C SER A 258 -5.84 -16.58 41.97
N ALA A 259 -5.10 -17.69 42.08
CA ALA A 259 -4.32 -18.24 40.99
C ALA A 259 -5.19 -18.55 39.77
N GLU A 260 -6.39 -19.09 39.99
CA GLU A 260 -7.36 -19.39 38.93
C GLU A 260 -7.74 -18.12 38.15
N VAL A 261 -8.08 -17.03 38.84
CA VAL A 261 -8.49 -15.76 38.21
C VAL A 261 -7.35 -15.14 37.42
N VAL A 262 -6.13 -15.16 37.97
CA VAL A 262 -4.93 -14.65 37.30
C VAL A 262 -4.62 -15.49 36.05
N MET A 263 -4.60 -16.81 36.16
CA MET A 263 -4.29 -17.70 35.03
C MET A 263 -5.37 -17.67 33.95
N ARG A 264 -6.65 -17.50 34.31
CA ARG A 264 -7.72 -17.24 33.33
C ARG A 264 -7.48 -15.94 32.55
N THR A 265 -6.95 -14.91 33.20
CA THR A 265 -6.60 -13.65 32.56
C THR A 265 -5.42 -13.82 31.59
N PHE A 266 -4.36 -14.51 32.00
CA PHE A 266 -3.23 -14.85 31.11
C PHE A 266 -3.67 -15.68 29.92
N ARG A 267 -4.51 -16.70 30.12
CA ARG A 267 -5.10 -17.50 29.02
C ARG A 267 -5.82 -16.61 28.00
N THR A 268 -6.66 -15.69 28.49
CA THR A 268 -7.41 -14.77 27.63
C THR A 268 -6.49 -13.78 26.91
N LEU A 269 -5.44 -13.29 27.56
CA LEU A 269 -4.44 -12.41 26.95
C LEU A 269 -3.65 -13.12 25.85
N LEU A 270 -3.10 -14.29 26.15
CA LEU A 270 -2.23 -15.05 25.24
C LEU A 270 -3.02 -15.64 24.06
N ALA A 271 -4.28 -16.04 24.26
CA ALA A 271 -5.14 -16.50 23.17
C ALA A 271 -5.43 -15.41 22.14
N ARG A 272 -5.56 -14.15 22.56
CA ARG A 272 -5.75 -13.00 21.66
C ARG A 272 -4.50 -12.64 20.85
N ALA A 273 -3.33 -13.09 21.29
CA ALA A 273 -2.06 -12.76 20.65
C ALA A 273 -1.75 -13.64 19.41
N GLU A 274 -2.48 -14.73 19.20
CA GLU A 274 -2.24 -15.69 18.10
C GLU A 274 -0.78 -16.12 17.97
N LEU A 275 -0.22 -16.55 19.10
CA LEU A 275 1.21 -16.84 19.23
C LEU A 275 1.69 -17.88 18.22
N ASP A 276 2.88 -17.64 17.66
CA ASP A 276 3.63 -18.65 16.95
C ASP A 276 4.38 -19.60 17.92
N ARG A 277 4.90 -20.71 17.40
CA ARG A 277 5.63 -21.71 18.20
C ARG A 277 6.84 -21.13 18.92
N GLN A 278 7.53 -20.16 18.31
CA GLN A 278 8.71 -19.53 18.91
C GLN A 278 8.30 -18.62 20.07
N GLU A 279 7.25 -17.83 19.89
CA GLU A 279 6.68 -16.96 20.93
C GLU A 279 6.14 -17.77 22.11
N ALA A 280 5.40 -18.86 21.84
CA ALA A 280 4.94 -19.76 22.88
C ALA A 280 6.11 -20.46 23.60
N GLY A 281 7.13 -20.88 22.86
CA GLY A 281 8.35 -21.44 23.40
C GLY A 281 9.11 -20.46 24.31
N LEU A 282 9.17 -19.18 23.94
CA LEU A 282 9.82 -18.14 24.74
C LEU A 282 9.11 -17.94 26.09
N VAL A 283 7.78 -17.83 26.09
CA VAL A 283 6.99 -17.68 27.33
C VAL A 283 7.08 -18.93 28.19
N ARG A 284 7.11 -20.12 27.57
CA ARG A 284 7.33 -21.38 28.28
C ARG A 284 8.72 -21.41 28.95
N ALA A 285 9.75 -21.00 28.22
CA ALA A 285 11.12 -20.91 28.73
C ALA A 285 11.23 -19.90 29.88
N LEU A 286 10.52 -18.77 29.82
CA LEU A 286 10.42 -17.81 30.93
C LEU A 286 9.89 -18.47 32.19
N GLY A 287 8.80 -19.24 32.09
CA GLY A 287 8.23 -19.98 33.21
C GLY A 287 9.23 -20.96 33.84
N PHE A 288 9.97 -21.71 33.01
CA PHE A 288 11.02 -22.61 33.49
C PHE A 288 12.20 -21.88 34.14
N GLU A 289 12.66 -20.78 33.55
CA GLU A 289 13.84 -20.08 34.09
C GLU A 289 13.54 -19.38 35.42
N ILE A 290 12.30 -18.95 35.66
CA ILE A 290 11.88 -18.47 36.98
C ILE A 290 12.08 -19.56 38.05
N VAL A 291 11.69 -20.81 37.74
CA VAL A 291 11.87 -21.94 38.66
C VAL A 291 13.36 -22.25 38.84
N ASN A 292 14.09 -22.40 37.73
CA ASN A 292 15.52 -22.75 37.75
C ASN A 292 16.37 -21.70 38.50
N TYR A 293 16.04 -20.42 38.36
CA TYR A 293 16.78 -19.34 39.03
C TYR A 293 16.69 -19.47 40.55
N LEU A 294 15.49 -19.76 41.07
CA LEU A 294 15.27 -19.92 42.50
C LEU A 294 15.91 -21.20 43.05
N ASP A 295 15.95 -22.28 42.26
CA ASP A 295 16.61 -23.52 42.68
C ASP A 295 18.15 -23.41 42.67
N ARG A 296 18.72 -22.43 41.96
CA ARG A 296 20.17 -22.14 41.95
C ARG A 296 20.60 -21.14 43.02
N ALA A 297 19.67 -20.36 43.57
CA ALA A 297 19.98 -19.40 44.63
C ALA A 297 20.24 -20.18 45.92
N PRO A 298 21.39 -20.00 46.59
CA PRO A 298 21.59 -20.54 47.94
C PRO A 298 20.49 -19.98 48.86
N GLU A 299 19.92 -20.82 49.72
CA GLU A 299 19.10 -20.33 50.83
C GLU A 299 20.01 -19.54 51.79
N ASP A 300 19.94 -18.21 51.71
CA ASP A 300 20.52 -17.27 52.69
C ASP A 300 19.59 -17.05 53.89
#